data_AF-A0A0J6T4D9-F1
#
_entry.id   AF-A0A0J6T4D9-F1
#
_cell.length_a   1.000
_cell.length_b   1.000
_cell.length_c   1.000
_cell.angle_alpha   90.00
_cell.angle_beta   90.00
_cell.angle_gamma   90.00
#
_symmetry.space_group_name_H-M   'P 1'
#
loop_
_entity.id
_entity.type
_entity.pdbx_description
1 polymer ?
#
loop_
_entity_poly.entity_id
_entity_poly.type
_entity_poly.pdbx_seq_one_letter_code
_entity_poly.pdbx_strand_id
1 'polypeptide(L)'
;MDAALAAQAIEKIGSEVMFSLSHSGDRIRIAAGSTITGGFRASDSVTVKEIPGGRAAHLRLEGPYRHLSHAWWLLMAWAAEHGQEQASLHWCPTRTAAVRATAKHGRP
;
A
#
# COMPACT_ATOMS: atom_id res chain seq x y z
N MET A 1 -5.72 11.84 -13.00
CA MET A 1 -4.46 11.77 -12.23
C MET A 1 -3.27 12.13 -13.11
N ASP A 2 -3.08 11.46 -14.24
CA ASP A 2 -1.90 11.65 -15.11
C ASP A 2 -1.73 13.08 -15.62
N ALA A 3 -2.82 13.72 -16.06
CA ALA A 3 -2.79 15.13 -16.46
C ALA A 3 -2.36 16.08 -15.33
N ALA A 4 -2.74 15.78 -14.07
CA ALA A 4 -2.37 16.59 -12.91
C ALA A 4 -0.90 16.40 -12.51
N LEU A 5 -0.36 15.19 -12.72
CA LEU A 5 1.06 14.90 -12.51
C LEU A 5 1.92 15.56 -13.60
N ALA A 6 1.49 15.45 -14.86
CA ALA A 6 2.17 16.07 -16.01
C ALA A 6 2.23 17.60 -15.88
N ALA A 7 1.15 18.23 -15.42
CA ALA A 7 1.10 19.68 -15.19
C ALA A 7 2.12 20.17 -14.13
N GLN A 8 2.59 19.27 -13.26
CA GLN A 8 3.58 19.57 -12.22
C GLN A 8 4.95 18.92 -12.51
N ALA A 9 5.14 18.37 -13.71
CA ALA A 9 6.36 17.63 -14.09
C ALA A 9 6.73 16.53 -13.09
N ILE A 10 5.73 15.86 -12.51
CA ILE A 10 5.94 14.77 -11.55
C ILE A 10 5.89 13.42 -12.24
N GLU A 11 6.95 12.64 -12.04
CA GLU A 11 7.02 11.27 -12.52
C GLU A 11 6.43 10.28 -11.51
N LYS A 12 5.72 9.28 -12.04
CA LYS A 12 5.31 8.10 -11.26
C LYS A 12 6.48 7.15 -11.13
N ILE A 13 6.67 6.61 -9.94
CA ILE A 13 7.74 5.62 -9.64
C ILE A 13 7.21 4.20 -9.41
N GLY A 14 5.93 3.95 -9.63
CA GLY A 14 5.37 2.62 -9.40
C GLY A 14 4.02 2.40 -10.06
N SER A 15 3.52 1.18 -9.89
CA SER A 15 2.16 0.82 -10.28
C SER A 15 1.13 1.57 -9.45
N GLU A 16 -0.11 1.58 -9.93
CA GLU A 16 -1.22 2.11 -9.16
C GLU A 16 -1.41 1.30 -7.87
N VAL A 17 -1.77 2.01 -6.81
CA VAL A 17 -1.90 1.46 -5.47
C VAL A 17 -3.29 1.78 -4.95
N MET A 18 -3.94 0.78 -4.37
CA MET A 18 -5.15 0.96 -3.58
C MET A 18 -4.78 1.04 -2.09
N PHE A 19 -5.25 2.07 -1.40
CA PHE A 19 -5.08 2.30 0.04
C PHE A 19 -6.41 2.09 0.76
N SER A 20 -6.37 1.40 1.90
CA SER A 20 -7.43 1.50 2.90
C SER A 20 -6.99 2.51 3.96
N LEU A 21 -7.68 3.65 4.00
CA LEU A 21 -7.25 4.81 4.79
C LEU A 21 -7.77 4.76 6.23
N SER A 22 -8.97 4.21 6.44
CA SER A 22 -9.61 4.09 7.76
C SER A 22 -10.80 3.14 7.69
N HIS A 23 -11.07 2.44 8.80
CA HIS A 23 -12.33 1.74 9.04
C HIS A 23 -13.11 2.51 10.10
N SER A 24 -14.40 2.75 9.88
CA SER A 24 -15.30 3.37 10.85
C SER A 24 -16.61 2.63 10.84
N GLY A 25 -16.81 1.74 11.80
CA GLY A 25 -17.98 0.86 11.85
C GLY A 25 -18.03 -0.06 10.63
N ASP A 26 -19.12 0.05 9.86
CA ASP A 26 -19.40 -0.72 8.64
C ASP A 26 -18.79 -0.09 7.36
N ARG A 27 -18.06 1.02 7.48
CA ARG A 27 -17.49 1.75 6.33
C ARG A 27 -15.99 1.62 6.24
N ILE A 28 -15.51 1.36 5.03
CA ILE A 28 -14.10 1.39 4.67
C ILE A 28 -13.87 2.57 3.73
N ARG A 29 -12.90 3.43 4.06
CA ARG A 29 -12.44 4.46 3.12
C ARG A 29 -11.33 3.87 2.27
N ILE A 30 -11.62 3.77 0.98
CA ILE A 30 -10.66 3.31 -0.03
C ILE A 30 -10.24 4.50 -0.88
N ALA A 31 -8.95 4.60 -1.19
CA ALA A 31 -8.41 5.54 -2.16
C ALA A 31 -7.55 4.79 -3.18
N ALA A 32 -7.70 5.11 -4.46
CA ALA A 32 -6.76 4.69 -5.49
C ALA A 32 -5.77 5.83 -5.75
N GLY A 33 -4.50 5.50 -5.95
CA GLY A 33 -3.46 6.49 -6.19
C GLY A 33 -2.26 5.93 -6.94
N SER A 34 -1.23 6.75 -7.08
CA SER A 34 0.07 6.38 -7.64
C SER A 34 1.17 6.79 -6.69
N THR A 35 2.22 5.99 -6.61
CA THR A 35 3.45 6.38 -5.93
C THR A 35 4.22 7.37 -6.80
N ILE A 36 4.63 8.48 -6.21
CA ILE A 36 5.34 9.59 -6.86
C ILE A 36 6.63 9.92 -6.13
N THR A 37 7.61 10.48 -6.83
CA THR A 37 8.77 11.13 -6.20
C THR A 37 8.52 12.62 -6.04
N GLY A 38 9.15 13.23 -5.03
CA GLY A 38 9.13 14.68 -4.85
C GLY A 38 7.85 15.23 -4.21
N GLY A 39 7.74 16.55 -4.18
CA GLY A 39 6.58 17.23 -3.62
C GLY A 39 5.49 17.40 -4.68
N PHE A 40 4.30 16.83 -4.44
CA PHE A 40 3.10 17.12 -5.23
C PHE A 40 2.23 18.12 -4.50
N ARG A 41 1.78 19.15 -5.21
CA ARG A 41 0.78 20.06 -4.69
C ARG A 41 -0.60 19.45 -4.92
N ALA A 42 -1.24 19.05 -3.82
CA ALA A 42 -2.61 18.56 -3.81
C ALA A 42 -3.56 19.56 -4.49
N SER A 43 -4.53 19.03 -5.24
CA SER A 43 -5.69 19.77 -5.77
C SER A 43 -6.95 19.26 -5.07
N ASP A 44 -8.08 19.94 -5.24
CA ASP A 44 -9.29 19.72 -4.42
C ASP A 44 -9.71 18.25 -4.23
N SER A 45 -9.63 17.42 -5.26
CA SER A 45 -10.00 16.00 -5.20
C SER A 45 -8.84 15.01 -5.03
N VAL A 46 -7.59 15.49 -4.98
CA VAL A 46 -6.38 14.66 -4.91
C VAL A 46 -5.60 15.00 -3.65
N THR A 47 -5.49 14.02 -2.76
CA THR A 47 -4.70 14.16 -1.53
C THR A 47 -3.34 13.51 -1.68
N VAL A 48 -2.34 14.08 -1.01
CA VAL A 48 -1.03 13.44 -0.83
C VAL A 48 -1.02 12.79 0.54
N LYS A 49 -0.54 11.56 0.59
CA LYS A 49 -0.24 10.87 1.84
C LYS A 49 1.14 10.26 1.77
N GLU A 50 1.84 10.36 2.88
CA GLU A 50 3.09 9.65 3.06
C GLU A 50 2.80 8.17 3.35
N ILE A 51 3.56 7.30 2.69
CA ILE A 51 3.60 5.88 3.06
C ILE A 51 4.59 5.79 4.22
N PRO A 52 4.18 5.33 5.42
CA PRO A 52 5.08 5.23 6.54
C PRO A 52 6.22 4.29 6.20
N GLY A 53 7.45 4.73 6.44
CA GLY A 53 8.62 3.85 6.42
C GLY A 53 8.50 2.79 7.52
N GLY A 54 9.11 1.63 7.32
CA GLY A 54 9.14 0.57 8.33
C GLY A 54 9.09 -0.83 7.75
N ARG A 55 8.78 -1.80 8.63
CA ARG A 55 8.54 -3.19 8.21
C ARG A 55 7.11 -3.33 7.72
N ALA A 56 6.95 -3.99 6.58
CA ALA A 56 5.66 -4.38 6.06
C ALA A 56 5.68 -5.88 5.72
N ALA A 57 4.60 -6.58 6.08
CA ALA A 57 4.38 -7.95 5.67
C ALA A 57 3.73 -7.93 4.28
N HIS A 58 4.29 -8.68 3.33
CA HIS A 58 3.82 -8.70 1.95
C HIS A 58 3.37 -10.11 1.55
N LEU A 59 2.27 -10.17 0.80
CA LEU A 59 1.84 -11.36 0.09
C LEU A 59 1.56 -10.99 -1.36
N ARG A 60 1.92 -11.88 -2.28
CA ARG A 60 1.57 -11.78 -3.70
C ARG A 60 0.45 -12.75 -4.00
N LEU A 61 -0.71 -12.24 -4.39
CA LEU A 61 -1.77 -13.07 -4.94
C LEU A 61 -1.44 -13.40 -6.39
N GLU A 62 -1.24 -14.69 -6.67
CA GLU A 62 -1.12 -15.20 -8.03
C GLU A 62 -2.44 -15.89 -8.40
N GLY A 63 -3.12 -15.39 -9.44
CA GLY A 63 -4.39 -15.93 -9.90
C GLY A 63 -5.59 -14.99 -9.70
N PRO A 64 -6.81 -15.52 -9.59
CA PRO A 64 -8.04 -14.72 -9.62
C PRO A 64 -8.18 -13.77 -8.44
N TYR A 65 -8.50 -12.50 -8.72
CA TYR A 65 -8.70 -11.47 -7.70
C TYR A 65 -9.79 -11.81 -6.66
N ARG A 66 -10.77 -12.65 -7.01
CA ARG A 66 -11.79 -13.16 -6.07
C ARG A 66 -11.20 -13.88 -4.84
N HIS A 67 -9.95 -14.34 -4.90
CA HIS A 67 -9.26 -14.96 -3.76
C HIS A 67 -8.58 -13.95 -2.83
N LEU A 68 -8.65 -12.65 -3.12
CA LEU A 68 -8.00 -11.60 -2.32
C LEU A 68 -8.38 -11.67 -0.83
N SER A 69 -9.66 -11.87 -0.50
CA SER A 69 -10.08 -11.95 0.90
C SER A 69 -9.42 -13.11 1.64
N HIS A 70 -9.27 -14.26 0.98
CA HIS A 70 -8.59 -15.41 1.56
C HIS A 70 -7.08 -15.17 1.69
N ALA A 71 -6.46 -14.61 0.66
CA ALA A 71 -5.05 -14.25 0.67
C ALA A 71 -4.72 -13.22 1.77
N TRP A 72 -5.61 -12.25 1.99
CA TRP A 72 -5.52 -11.29 3.09
C TRP A 72 -5.59 -11.99 4.45
N TRP A 73 -6.53 -12.92 4.63
CA TRP A 73 -6.65 -13.69 5.86
C TRP A 73 -5.39 -14.50 6.17
N LEU A 74 -4.76 -15.13 5.17
CA LEU A 74 -3.49 -15.83 5.33
C LEU A 74 -2.35 -14.92 5.80
N LEU A 75 -2.26 -13.70 5.26
CA LEU A 75 -1.26 -12.72 5.67
C LEU A 75 -1.46 -12.30 7.14
N MET A 76 -2.71 -12.11 7.56
CA MET A 76 -3.03 -11.76 8.95
C MET A 76 -2.78 -12.91 9.91
N ALA A 77 -3.12 -14.14 9.53
CA ALA A 77 -2.81 -15.33 10.31
C ALA A 77 -1.30 -15.48 10.52
N TRP A 78 -0.52 -15.37 9.44
CA TRP A 78 0.95 -15.38 9.51
C TRP A 78 1.50 -14.27 10.42
N ALA A 79 0.98 -13.05 10.30
CA ALA A 79 1.40 -11.91 11.12
C ALA A 79 1.17 -12.20 12.62
N ALA A 80 0.00 -12.71 12.97
CA ALA A 80 -0.34 -13.08 14.35
C ALA A 80 0.57 -14.20 14.89
N GLU A 81 0.81 -15.25 14.11
CA GLU A 81 1.72 -16.35 14.47
C GLU A 81 3.16 -15.88 14.73
N HIS A 82 3.58 -14.78 14.07
CA HIS A 82 4.91 -14.20 14.20
C HIS A 82 4.96 -12.98 15.13
N GLY A 83 3.93 -12.79 15.95
CA GLY A 83 3.86 -11.70 16.94
C GLY A 83 3.90 -10.30 16.32
N GLN A 84 3.43 -10.15 15.08
CA GLN A 84 3.30 -8.85 14.42
C GLN A 84 1.88 -8.32 14.61
N GLU A 85 1.78 -7.03 14.85
CA GLU A 85 0.50 -6.31 14.88
C GLU A 85 0.26 -5.59 13.56
N GLN A 86 -1.01 -5.54 13.13
CA GLN A 86 -1.39 -4.82 11.93
C GLN A 86 -1.23 -3.31 12.17
N ALA A 87 -0.49 -2.65 11.28
CA ALA A 87 -0.46 -1.19 11.24
C ALA A 87 -1.82 -0.62 10.82
N SER A 88 -2.04 0.65 11.14
CA SER A 88 -3.24 1.41 10.79
C SER A 88 -3.40 1.66 9.28
N LEU A 89 -2.38 1.40 8.47
CA LEU A 89 -2.41 1.52 7.01
C LEU A 89 -2.06 0.17 6.35
N HIS A 90 -2.83 -0.21 5.34
CA HIS A 90 -2.46 -1.27 4.39
C HIS A 90 -2.72 -0.82 2.95
N TRP A 91 -1.97 -1.39 2.01
CA TRP A 91 -2.07 -1.05 0.59
C TRP A 91 -1.88 -2.28 -0.31
N CYS A 92 -2.49 -2.24 -1.50
CA CYS A 92 -2.44 -3.30 -2.51
C CYS A 92 -2.05 -2.70 -3.88
N PRO A 93 -0.84 -2.97 -4.41
CA PRO A 93 -0.47 -2.55 -5.75
C PRO A 93 -1.15 -3.42 -6.82
N THR A 94 -1.73 -2.80 -7.85
CA THR A 94 -2.55 -3.49 -8.89
C THR A 94 -1.72 -4.31 -9.88
N ARG A 95 -0.42 -4.05 -9.97
CA ARG A 95 0.59 -4.91 -10.59
C ARG A 95 1.80 -4.90 -9.68
N THR A 96 2.30 -6.09 -9.37
CA THR A 96 3.43 -6.36 -8.49
C THR A 96 4.55 -5.31 -8.57
N ALA A 97 4.75 -4.58 -7.47
CA ALA A 97 6.04 -3.96 -7.14
C ALA A 97 6.23 -4.12 -5.63
N ALA A 98 6.77 -5.27 -5.22
CA ALA A 98 7.21 -5.48 -3.86
C ALA A 98 8.40 -4.54 -3.62
N VAL A 99 8.23 -3.50 -2.81
CA VAL A 99 9.37 -2.76 -2.28
C VAL A 99 10.05 -3.66 -1.25
N ARG A 100 11.30 -3.99 -1.51
CA ARG A 100 12.11 -4.91 -0.72
C ARG A 100 12.53 -4.21 0.58
N ALA A 101 11.97 -4.61 1.72
CA ALA A 101 12.59 -4.37 3.02
C ALA A 101 13.29 -5.67 3.45
N THR A 102 14.62 -5.71 3.32
CA THR A 102 15.41 -6.83 3.83
C THR A 102 15.39 -6.79 5.35
N ALA A 103 14.74 -7.77 5.98
CA ALA A 103 14.99 -8.07 7.38
C ALA A 103 16.39 -8.69 7.48
N LYS A 104 17.39 -7.90 7.90
CA LYS A 104 18.57 -8.48 8.54
C LYS A 104 18.11 -8.95 9.93
N HIS A 105 17.84 -10.24 10.07
CA HIS A 105 17.88 -10.87 11.40
C HIS A 105 19.34 -10.80 11.89
N GLY A 106 19.55 -10.23 13.08
CA GLY A 106 20.84 -10.17 13.77
C GLY A 106 21.39 -11.56 14.08
N ARG A 107 22.61 -11.74 14.60
CA ARG A 107 23.20 -11.18 15.84
C ARG A 107 24.52 -11.99 16.07
N PRO A 108 25.45 -11.71 17.01
CA PRO A 108 25.60 -10.62 17.99
C PRO A 108 26.70 -9.60 17.67
#